data_AF-A0A7Z9G528-F1
#
_entry.id   AF-A0A7Z9G528-F1
#
_cell.length_a   1.000
_cell.length_b   1.000
_cell.length_c   1.000
_cell.angle_alpha   90.00
_cell.angle_beta   90.00
_cell.angle_gamma   90.00
#
_symmetry.space_group_name_H-M   'P 1'
#
loop_
_entity.id
_entity.type
_entity.pdbx_description
1 polymer ?
#
loop_
_entity_poly.entity_id
_entity_poly.type
_entity_poly.pdbx_seq_one_letter_code
_entity_poly.pdbx_strand_id
1 'polypeptide(L)'
;MTWVCRGGGMADALSKLVPKLEVMDGPESELLETLTALLSSRESRVVLVGQGLAAQEWTQLLHAQEGLRDRTLAVVGIQAELDADWLAREFTHDAMDTELDRLTPYFQLAFSGDGPAPGWPQPEVPKSERVSVDAIELGPLACKRADVPDSFWALALVLTLNHRFAMES
;
A
#
# COMPACT_ATOMS: atom_id res chain seq x y z
N MET A 1 -6.56 0.40 13.58
CA MET A 1 -6.12 0.38 12.18
C MET A 1 -7.34 0.61 11.29
N THR A 2 -7.25 1.58 10.39
CA THR A 2 -8.25 1.85 9.34
C THR A 2 -7.66 1.43 8.00
N TRP A 3 -8.47 0.89 7.11
CA TRP A 3 -8.03 0.57 5.75
C TRP A 3 -8.65 1.57 4.79
N VAL A 4 -7.88 2.01 3.81
CA VAL A 4 -8.36 2.90 2.74
C VAL A 4 -8.10 2.20 1.43
N CYS A 5 -9.15 1.91 0.67
CA CYS A 5 -9.05 1.21 -0.60
C CYS A 5 -9.45 2.14 -1.75
N ARG A 6 -8.64 2.13 -2.83
CA ARG A 6 -8.91 2.86 -4.07
C ARG A 6 -8.70 1.95 -5.28
N GLY A 7 -9.66 1.95 -6.19
CA GLY A 7 -9.64 1.18 -7.42
C GLY A 7 -10.11 -0.28 -7.28
N GLY A 8 -11.04 -0.67 -8.16
CA GLY A 8 -11.39 -2.05 -8.50
C GLY A 8 -12.27 -2.85 -7.53
N GLY A 9 -12.49 -4.14 -7.86
CA GLY A 9 -13.56 -4.98 -7.30
C GLY A 9 -13.33 -5.61 -5.91
N MET A 10 -12.12 -5.50 -5.35
CA MET A 10 -11.81 -6.16 -4.07
C MET A 10 -12.24 -5.35 -2.83
N ALA A 11 -12.62 -4.09 -3.00
CA ALA A 11 -13.16 -3.25 -1.93
C ALA A 11 -14.39 -3.89 -1.26
N ASP A 12 -15.31 -4.45 -2.06
CA ASP A 12 -16.51 -5.14 -1.57
C ASP A 12 -16.20 -6.41 -0.77
N ALA A 13 -15.10 -7.09 -1.11
CA ALA A 13 -14.65 -8.27 -0.37
C ALA A 13 -13.96 -7.87 0.95
N LEU A 14 -13.12 -6.82 0.90
CA LEU A 14 -12.44 -6.29 2.08
C LEU A 14 -13.43 -5.70 3.09
N SER A 15 -14.51 -5.04 2.64
CA SER A 15 -15.49 -4.40 3.54
C SER A 15 -16.20 -5.41 4.45
N LYS A 16 -16.29 -6.67 4.02
CA LYS A 16 -16.87 -7.78 4.80
C LYS A 16 -15.92 -8.33 5.86
N LEU A 17 -14.62 -8.10 5.71
CA LEU A 17 -13.57 -8.66 6.56
C LEU A 17 -12.92 -7.61 7.47
N VAL A 18 -12.94 -6.34 7.06
CA VAL A 18 -12.28 -5.22 7.72
C VAL A 18 -13.34 -4.26 8.27
N PRO A 19 -13.59 -4.25 9.60
CA PRO A 19 -14.66 -3.44 10.20
C PRO A 19 -14.51 -1.92 10.02
N LYS A 20 -13.31 -1.44 9.69
CA LYS A 20 -12.99 -0.02 9.47
C LYS A 20 -12.33 0.17 8.10
N LEU A 21 -13.05 -0.22 7.05
CA LEU A 21 -12.65 0.04 5.66
C LEU A 21 -13.36 1.30 5.15
N GLU A 22 -12.58 2.23 4.64
CA GLU A 22 -13.03 3.37 3.86
C GLU A 22 -12.71 3.09 2.39
N VAL A 23 -13.69 3.23 1.51
CA VAL A 23 -13.50 3.10 0.06
C VAL A 23 -13.52 4.50 -0.54
N MET A 24 -12.47 4.85 -1.27
CA MET A 24 -12.27 6.19 -1.81
C MET A 24 -11.99 6.13 -3.30
N ASP A 25 -12.97 6.57 -4.10
CA ASP A 25 -12.86 6.65 -5.57
C ASP A 25 -12.99 8.10 -6.08
N GLY A 26 -12.76 9.08 -5.19
CA GLY A 26 -12.82 10.51 -5.47
C GLY A 26 -11.51 11.12 -5.99
N PRO A 27 -11.52 12.41 -6.37
CA PRO A 27 -10.33 13.16 -6.74
C PRO A 27 -9.34 13.30 -5.56
N GLU A 28 -8.07 13.57 -5.88
CA GLU A 28 -6.97 13.69 -4.90
C GLU A 28 -7.24 14.72 -3.79
N SER A 29 -7.95 15.82 -4.08
CA SER A 29 -8.30 16.81 -3.07
C SER A 29 -9.21 16.24 -1.97
N GLU A 30 -10.22 15.46 -2.35
CA GLU A 30 -11.14 14.81 -1.40
C GLU A 30 -10.43 13.70 -0.61
N LEU A 31 -9.47 13.05 -1.25
CA LEU A 31 -8.62 12.02 -0.67
C LEU A 31 -7.79 12.56 0.49
N LEU A 32 -7.11 13.68 0.27
CA LEU A 32 -6.30 14.35 1.28
C LEU A 32 -7.14 14.84 2.45
N GLU A 33 -8.29 15.46 2.17
CA GLU A 33 -9.22 15.90 3.21
C GLU A 33 -9.69 14.74 4.09
N THR A 34 -10.09 13.63 3.45
CA THR A 34 -10.59 12.45 4.17
C THR A 34 -9.48 11.78 4.97
N LEU A 35 -8.28 11.60 4.40
CA LEU A 35 -7.13 11.06 5.12
C LEU A 35 -6.74 11.93 6.30
N THR A 36 -6.74 13.26 6.13
CA THR A 36 -6.47 14.21 7.21
C THR A 36 -7.50 14.05 8.35
N ALA A 37 -8.79 13.91 8.01
CA ALA A 37 -9.84 13.68 8.99
C ALA A 37 -9.67 12.34 9.73
N LEU A 38 -9.38 11.25 9.02
CA LEU A 38 -9.16 9.92 9.60
C LEU A 38 -7.94 9.86 10.52
N LEU A 39 -6.92 10.67 10.20
CA LEU A 39 -5.65 10.74 10.90
C LEU A 39 -5.57 11.87 11.93
N SER A 40 -6.71 12.52 12.22
CA SER A 40 -6.82 13.62 13.19
C SER A 40 -6.39 13.25 14.62
N SER A 41 -6.53 11.98 15.02
CA SER A 41 -5.97 11.47 16.28
C SER A 41 -4.54 10.99 16.10
N ARG A 42 -3.64 11.24 17.06
CA ARG A 42 -2.25 10.76 17.08
C ARG A 42 -2.09 9.23 17.11
N GLU A 43 -3.15 8.47 17.37
CA GLU A 43 -3.11 7.01 17.40
C GLU A 43 -3.63 6.37 16.11
N SER A 44 -4.40 7.11 15.30
CA SER A 44 -4.96 6.60 14.04
C SER A 44 -3.88 6.17 13.05
N ARG A 45 -4.02 4.99 12.48
CA ARG A 45 -3.08 4.47 11.48
C ARG A 45 -3.84 3.85 10.32
N VAL A 46 -3.30 4.00 9.11
CA VAL A 46 -3.93 3.56 7.87
C VAL A 46 -3.14 2.48 7.16
N VAL A 47 -3.85 1.54 6.53
CA VAL A 47 -3.33 0.69 5.47
C VAL A 47 -3.92 1.20 4.17
N LEU A 48 -3.07 1.53 3.20
CA LEU A 48 -3.51 2.01 1.88
C LEU A 48 -3.51 0.83 0.91
N VAL A 49 -4.64 0.64 0.22
CA VAL A 49 -4.80 -0.43 -0.78
C VAL A 49 -5.13 0.25 -2.11
N GLY A 50 -4.33 -0.04 -3.13
CA GLY A 50 -4.48 0.53 -4.47
C GLY A 50 -4.45 -0.56 -5.53
N GLN A 51 -5.39 -0.53 -6.47
CA GLN A 51 -5.36 -1.37 -7.66
C GLN A 51 -4.90 -0.58 -8.90
N GLY A 52 -4.03 -1.16 -9.73
CA GLY A 52 -3.56 -0.52 -10.96
C GLY A 52 -2.85 0.79 -10.66
N LEU A 53 -3.26 1.87 -11.33
CA LEU A 53 -2.71 3.22 -11.14
C LEU A 53 -2.87 3.76 -9.71
N ALA A 54 -3.88 3.32 -8.96
CA ALA A 54 -4.10 3.81 -7.59
C ALA A 54 -2.92 3.50 -6.65
N ALA A 55 -2.17 2.43 -6.91
CA ALA A 55 -0.96 2.12 -6.16
C ALA A 55 0.16 3.15 -6.37
N GLN A 56 0.32 3.63 -7.61
CA GLN A 56 1.25 4.72 -7.94
C GLN A 56 0.80 6.03 -7.29
N GLU A 57 -0.49 6.36 -7.38
CA GLU A 57 -1.05 7.57 -6.76
C GLU A 57 -0.82 7.58 -5.25
N TRP A 58 -1.00 6.44 -4.56
CA TRP A 58 -0.65 6.33 -3.15
C TRP A 58 0.83 6.59 -2.87
N THR A 59 1.70 6.02 -3.69
CA THR A 59 3.15 6.17 -3.52
C THR A 59 3.56 7.64 -3.69
N GLN A 60 3.02 8.33 -4.69
CA GLN A 60 3.28 9.75 -4.95
C GLN A 60 2.69 10.66 -3.86
N LEU A 61 1.49 10.34 -3.38
CA LEU A 61 0.86 11.08 -2.28
C LEU A 61 1.70 10.99 -1.01
N LEU A 62 2.17 9.78 -0.69
CA LEU A 62 3.04 9.55 0.44
C LEU A 62 4.36 10.30 0.28
N HIS A 63 4.99 10.27 -0.88
CA HIS A 63 6.19 11.07 -1.16
C HIS A 63 5.95 12.57 -0.94
N ALA A 64 4.81 13.10 -1.36
CA ALA A 64 4.46 14.51 -1.22
C ALA A 64 4.07 14.93 0.22
N GLN A 65 3.68 13.98 1.09
CA GLN A 65 3.07 14.28 2.39
C GLN A 65 3.75 13.50 3.53
N GLU A 66 4.81 14.06 4.12
CA GLU A 66 5.58 13.40 5.19
C GLU A 66 4.71 12.99 6.38
N GLY A 67 3.82 13.89 6.81
CA GLY A 67 2.91 13.64 7.91
C GLY A 67 1.91 12.52 7.64
N LEU A 68 1.66 12.14 6.39
CA LEU A 68 0.84 10.98 6.03
C LEU A 68 1.68 9.69 6.07
N ARG A 69 2.96 9.75 5.67
CA ARG A 69 3.89 8.61 5.74
C ARG A 69 4.01 8.07 7.17
N ASP A 70 4.19 8.95 8.16
CA ASP A 70 4.26 8.61 9.59
C ASP A 70 3.05 7.82 10.13
N ARG A 71 1.94 7.89 9.40
CA ARG A 71 0.63 7.35 9.79
C ARG A 71 0.24 6.12 8.99
N THR A 72 1.04 5.78 7.97
CA THR A 72 0.81 4.66 7.09
C THR A 72 1.54 3.44 7.64
N LEU A 73 0.80 2.34 7.83
CA LEU A 73 1.37 1.07 8.31
C LEU A 73 1.82 0.17 7.17
N ALA A 74 1.16 0.28 6.03
CA ALA A 74 1.49 -0.49 4.84
C ALA A 74 0.81 0.15 3.62
N VAL A 75 1.43 -0.05 2.47
CA VAL A 75 0.82 0.16 1.15
C VAL A 75 0.69 -1.20 0.48
N VAL A 76 -0.46 -1.46 -0.13
CA VAL A 76 -0.74 -2.69 -0.85
C VAL A 76 -1.12 -2.35 -2.29
N GLY A 77 -0.33 -2.83 -3.24
CA GLY A 77 -0.57 -2.72 -4.67
C GLY A 77 -1.13 -4.02 -5.22
N ILE A 78 -2.28 -3.95 -5.88
CA ILE A 78 -2.90 -5.09 -6.56
C ILE A 78 -2.80 -4.84 -8.05
N GLN A 79 -2.03 -5.67 -8.76
CA GLN A 79 -1.69 -5.41 -10.17
C GLN A 79 -1.26 -3.95 -10.37
N ALA A 80 -0.33 -3.47 -9.54
CA ALA A 80 0.09 -2.09 -9.54
C ALA A 80 0.64 -1.66 -10.91
N GLU A 81 0.22 -0.50 -11.38
CA GLU A 81 0.75 0.15 -12.58
C GLU A 81 1.67 1.28 -12.14
N LEU A 82 2.97 1.01 -12.11
CA LEU A 82 3.97 1.90 -11.52
C LEU A 82 4.84 2.56 -12.59
N ASP A 83 5.16 3.84 -12.38
CA ASP A 83 6.11 4.59 -13.22
C ASP A 83 7.55 4.26 -12.79
N ALA A 84 8.21 3.40 -13.57
CA ALA A 84 9.57 2.93 -13.27
C ALA A 84 10.60 4.08 -13.21
N ASP A 85 10.46 5.10 -14.05
CA ASP A 85 11.38 6.22 -14.10
C ASP A 85 11.22 7.12 -12.87
N TRP A 86 9.97 7.31 -12.43
CA TRP A 86 9.69 8.01 -11.17
C TRP A 86 10.20 7.23 -9.96
N LEU A 87 9.90 5.92 -9.89
CA LEU A 87 10.34 5.08 -8.78
C LEU A 87 11.87 5.05 -8.63
N ALA A 88 12.60 4.94 -9.75
CA ALA A 88 14.06 4.93 -9.72
C ALA A 88 14.67 6.23 -9.14
N ARG A 89 13.95 7.35 -9.21
CA ARG A 89 14.42 8.65 -8.69
C ARG A 89 13.91 8.95 -7.29
N GLU A 90 12.62 8.73 -7.06
CA GLU A 90 11.90 9.25 -5.89
C GLU A 90 11.57 8.16 -4.86
N PHE A 91 11.59 6.87 -5.24
CA PHE A 91 11.32 5.78 -4.32
C PHE A 91 12.63 5.26 -3.69
N THR A 92 13.24 6.12 -2.88
CA THR A 92 14.48 5.83 -2.13
C THR A 92 14.22 5.91 -0.63
N HIS A 93 15.09 5.32 0.20
CA HIS A 93 14.95 5.46 1.65
C HIS A 93 15.01 6.92 2.09
N ASP A 94 15.93 7.72 1.52
CA ASP A 94 16.08 9.14 1.87
C ASP A 94 14.85 9.98 1.47
N ALA A 95 14.30 9.75 0.28
CA ALA A 95 13.13 10.50 -0.20
C ALA A 95 11.83 10.08 0.49
N MET A 96 11.75 8.83 0.95
CA MET A 96 10.60 8.29 1.66
C MET A 96 10.76 8.32 3.18
N ASP A 97 11.90 8.84 3.67
CA ASP A 97 12.19 8.93 5.09
C ASP A 97 11.17 9.82 5.81
N THR A 98 11.01 9.58 7.10
CA THR A 98 10.11 10.35 7.95
C THR A 98 10.77 10.67 9.28
N GLU A 99 10.24 11.67 9.99
CA GLU A 99 10.78 12.06 11.30
C GLU A 99 10.74 10.92 12.33
N LEU A 100 9.81 9.97 12.16
CA LEU A 100 9.64 8.84 13.07
C LEU A 100 10.56 7.65 12.78
N ASP A 101 11.38 7.69 11.72
CA ASP A 101 12.33 6.62 11.35
C ASP A 101 11.63 5.24 11.29
N ARG A 102 10.48 5.21 10.59
CA ARG A 102 9.63 4.03 10.51
C ARG A 102 9.71 3.38 9.14
N LEU A 103 9.89 2.06 9.18
CA LEU A 103 9.74 1.21 8.01
C LEU A 103 8.29 1.18 7.56
N THR A 104 8.03 1.54 6.30
CA THR A 104 6.73 1.37 5.64
C THR A 104 6.84 0.24 4.63
N PRO A 105 6.15 -0.90 4.84
CA PRO A 105 6.11 -1.99 3.87
C PRO A 105 5.17 -1.69 2.70
N TYR A 106 5.63 -2.02 1.49
CA TYR A 106 4.94 -1.92 0.21
C TYR A 106 4.74 -3.32 -0.36
N PHE A 107 3.54 -3.87 -0.17
CA PHE A 107 3.17 -5.21 -0.59
C PHE A 107 2.66 -5.23 -2.03
N GLN A 108 3.27 -6.03 -2.89
CA GLN A 108 2.83 -6.24 -4.26
C GLN A 108 2.08 -7.57 -4.39
N LEU A 109 0.84 -7.52 -4.87
CA LEU A 109 0.04 -8.67 -5.27
C LEU A 109 -0.15 -8.65 -6.79
N ALA A 110 0.61 -9.48 -7.51
CA ALA A 110 0.47 -9.66 -8.95
C ALA A 110 -0.04 -11.06 -9.30
N PHE A 111 -0.66 -11.20 -10.48
CA PHE A 111 -1.15 -12.46 -11.03
C PHE A 111 -0.48 -12.70 -12.39
N SER A 112 0.19 -13.84 -12.55
CA SER A 112 0.98 -14.14 -13.77
C SER A 112 0.13 -14.19 -15.03
N GLY A 113 -1.17 -14.49 -14.90
CA GLY A 113 -2.09 -14.62 -16.02
C GLY A 113 -2.54 -13.29 -16.65
N ASP A 114 -2.25 -12.16 -16.01
CA ASP A 114 -2.67 -10.83 -16.47
C ASP A 114 -1.52 -10.02 -17.10
N GLY A 115 -0.32 -10.60 -17.19
CA GLY A 115 0.89 -9.98 -17.73
C GLY A 115 1.93 -9.61 -16.67
N PRO A 116 3.14 -9.17 -17.08
CA PRO A 116 4.13 -8.68 -16.14
C PRO A 116 3.67 -7.33 -15.57
N ALA A 117 3.52 -7.26 -14.24
CA ALA A 117 3.34 -6.01 -13.52
C ALA A 117 4.67 -5.68 -12.83
N PRO A 118 5.33 -4.55 -13.16
CA PRO A 118 6.51 -4.13 -12.42
C PRO A 118 6.11 -3.90 -10.95
N GLY A 119 6.83 -4.55 -10.03
CA GLY A 119 6.67 -4.31 -8.59
C GLY A 119 7.40 -3.05 -8.15
N TRP A 120 7.15 -2.63 -6.90
CA TRP A 120 8.04 -1.65 -6.27
C TRP A 120 9.46 -2.20 -6.20
N PRO A 121 10.48 -1.44 -6.65
CA PRO A 121 11.86 -1.88 -6.52
C PRO A 121 12.27 -1.84 -5.05
N GLN A 122 13.15 -2.74 -4.64
CA GLN A 122 13.82 -2.64 -3.35
C GLN A 122 14.91 -1.56 -3.45
N PRO A 123 14.83 -0.45 -2.69
CA PRO A 123 15.87 0.57 -2.73
C PRO A 123 17.17 0.08 -2.10
N GLU A 124 18.30 0.67 -2.50
CA GLU A 124 19.61 0.38 -1.89
C GLU A 124 19.65 0.89 -0.45
N VAL A 125 20.08 0.02 0.49
CA VAL A 125 20.22 0.39 1.90
C VAL A 125 21.22 1.55 2.05
N PRO A 126 20.84 2.68 2.68
CA PRO A 126 21.72 3.83 2.79
C PRO A 126 22.84 3.54 3.79
N LYS A 127 23.94 4.31 3.72
CA LYS A 127 25.06 4.19 4.66
C LYS A 127 24.69 4.49 6.11
N SER A 128 23.60 5.22 6.33
CA SER A 128 23.03 5.48 7.65
C SER A 128 22.40 4.23 8.26
N GLU A 129 22.20 3.17 7.48
CA GLU A 129 21.43 1.95 7.82
C GLU A 129 19.97 2.23 8.17
N ARG A 130 19.48 3.46 7.94
CA ARG A 130 18.08 3.83 8.13
C ARG A 130 17.25 3.37 6.95
N VAL A 131 16.28 2.50 7.21
CA VAL A 131 15.46 1.86 6.18
C VAL A 131 14.01 2.26 6.41
N SER A 132 13.47 3.08 5.52
CA SER A 132 12.10 3.61 5.62
C SER A 132 11.11 2.90 4.68
N VAL A 133 11.60 2.02 3.80
CA VAL A 133 10.82 1.33 2.76
C VAL A 133 11.15 -0.17 2.78
N ASP A 134 10.14 -1.03 2.70
CA ASP A 134 10.31 -2.49 2.53
C ASP A 134 9.44 -2.97 1.38
N ALA A 135 10.03 -3.31 0.22
CA ALA A 135 9.27 -3.79 -0.93
C ALA A 135 9.07 -5.30 -0.82
N ILE A 136 7.82 -5.74 -0.62
CA ILE A 136 7.47 -7.13 -0.35
C ILE A 136 6.64 -7.68 -1.51
N GLU A 137 7.19 -8.65 -2.23
CA GLU A 137 6.46 -9.37 -3.28
C GLU A 137 5.66 -10.54 -2.70
N LEU A 138 4.33 -10.52 -2.89
CA LEU A 138 3.44 -11.63 -2.55
C LEU A 138 3.21 -12.60 -3.74
N GLY A 139 3.90 -12.37 -4.86
CA GLY A 139 3.93 -13.22 -6.05
C GLY A 139 4.00 -12.45 -7.35
N PRO A 140 4.23 -13.17 -8.44
CA PRO A 140 3.12 -13.37 -9.36
C PRO A 140 2.46 -14.71 -9.06
N LEU A 141 1.19 -14.66 -8.64
CA LEU A 141 0.40 -15.85 -8.37
C LEU A 141 0.08 -16.58 -9.68
N ALA A 142 0.22 -17.91 -9.68
CA ALA A 142 0.07 -18.77 -10.86
C ALA A 142 -1.40 -19.00 -11.28
N CYS A 143 -2.19 -17.94 -11.31
CA CYS A 143 -3.59 -17.93 -11.77
C CYS A 143 -3.89 -16.57 -12.42
N LYS A 144 -5.03 -16.45 -13.11
CA LYS A 144 -5.59 -15.11 -13.40
C LYS A 144 -6.35 -14.64 -12.17
N ARG A 145 -6.44 -13.33 -11.97
CA ARG A 145 -7.27 -12.79 -10.90
C ARG A 145 -8.71 -13.26 -11.00
N ALA A 146 -9.26 -13.27 -12.21
CA ALA A 146 -10.66 -13.63 -12.47
C ALA A 146 -10.99 -15.11 -12.15
N ASP A 147 -9.98 -15.98 -12.04
CA ASP A 147 -10.17 -17.40 -11.77
C ASP A 147 -10.48 -17.69 -10.29
N VAL A 148 -10.21 -16.73 -9.40
CA VAL A 148 -10.33 -16.88 -7.96
C VAL A 148 -11.19 -15.74 -7.38
N PRO A 149 -12.20 -16.04 -6.54
CA PRO A 149 -13.04 -15.00 -5.95
C PRO A 149 -12.25 -13.96 -5.16
N ASP A 150 -12.61 -12.68 -5.30
CA ASP A 150 -11.98 -11.57 -4.57
C ASP A 150 -12.03 -11.75 -3.03
N SER A 151 -13.01 -12.50 -2.50
CA SER A 151 -13.08 -12.85 -1.07
C SER A 151 -11.90 -13.68 -0.58
N PHE A 152 -11.36 -14.56 -1.42
CA PHE A 152 -10.18 -15.34 -1.09
C PHE A 152 -8.94 -14.44 -0.98
N TRP A 153 -8.75 -13.54 -1.94
CA TRP A 153 -7.64 -12.60 -1.96
C TRP A 153 -7.71 -11.60 -0.80
N ALA A 154 -8.90 -11.05 -0.53
CA ALA A 154 -9.12 -10.18 0.61
C ALA A 154 -8.78 -10.88 1.94
N LEU A 155 -9.20 -12.14 2.11
CA LEU A 155 -8.87 -12.92 3.30
C LEU A 155 -7.36 -13.17 3.43
N ALA A 156 -6.71 -13.59 2.35
CA ALA A 156 -5.26 -13.83 2.35
C ALA A 156 -4.48 -12.56 2.71
N LEU A 157 -4.88 -11.41 2.17
CA LEU A 157 -4.25 -10.13 2.45
C LEU A 157 -4.43 -9.72 3.92
N VAL A 158 -5.65 -9.83 4.45
CA VAL A 158 -5.93 -9.52 5.86
C VAL A 158 -5.13 -10.41 6.81
N LEU A 159 -5.05 -11.72 6.54
CA LEU A 159 -4.25 -12.65 7.35
C LEU A 159 -2.76 -12.32 7.28
N THR A 160 -2.25 -12.01 6.08
CA THR A 160 -0.84 -11.66 5.86
C THR A 160 -0.46 -10.39 6.64
N LEU A 161 -1.26 -9.32 6.51
CA LEU A 161 -1.00 -8.06 7.19
C LEU A 161 -1.15 -8.19 8.72
N ASN A 162 -2.18 -8.88 9.20
CA ASN A 162 -2.34 -9.11 10.65
C ASN A 162 -1.19 -9.92 11.23
N HIS A 163 -0.73 -10.95 10.52
CA HIS A 163 0.43 -11.73 10.96
C HIS A 163 1.68 -10.86 11.02
N ARG A 164 1.94 -10.04 9.99
CA ARG A 164 3.07 -9.12 9.98
C ARG A 164 3.04 -8.16 11.17
N PHE A 165 1.91 -7.48 11.39
CA PHE A 165 1.79 -6.51 12.48
C PHE A 165 1.87 -7.14 13.87
N ALA A 166 1.46 -8.40 14.03
CA ALA A 166 1.60 -9.12 15.30
C ALA A 166 3.05 -9.51 15.63
N MET A 167 3.93 -9.62 14.62
CA MET A 167 5.36 -9.93 14.84
C MET A 167 6.19 -8.70 15.21
N GLU A 168 5.66 -7.49 14.96
CA GLU A 168 6.33 -6.21 15.21
C GLU A 168 5.90 -5.56 16.54
N SER A 169 4.89 -6.11 17.22
CA SER A 169 4.34 -5.62 18.51
C SER A 169 4.88 -6.40 19.70
#